data_AF-A0A0F7S804-F1
#
_entry.id   AF-A0A0F7S804-F1
#
_cell.length_a   1.000
_cell.length_b   1.000
_cell.length_c   1.000
_cell.angle_alpha   90.00
_cell.angle_beta   90.00
_cell.angle_gamma   90.00
#
_symmetry.space_group_name_H-M   'P 1'
#
loop_
_entity.id
_entity.type
_entity.pdbx_description
1 polymer ?
#
loop_
_entity_poly.entity_id
_entity_poly.type
_entity_poly.pdbx_seq_one_letter_code
_entity_poly.pdbx_strand_id
1 'polypeptide(L)'
;MAKGTSAIDPSNYASLGLTHVQYDPSDTFAKLFALVTLSPIFLLCSYVTIILLRRELTFINALIGQLACEGLNWALKRLIKQPRPTDRLGAGYGMPSSHSQFLGFFAAFFLAHFWLNRPPLVKPRSLINSMRRFEHALAMVLIASISVLTCYSRHHLHYHTPLQIIVGLSIGLFFGGVYYYFTEYLSKKPLRLPAPLAVSESSSPLAIRASRLLQPINTSVSQNKSGLRQRNTNKPCRRSSTFSDMILPELHPSPPLRQILLDHPIAIAFRIRDSWAVWRDGGIEGEYGTWRREWEARRAASTPLNSSQANKAATALASSGDVGRLPRHYSMMLTALSEADKSPPTDAAFCVGCVICVTTDATQSSDILATGFSRELPGNTHAEQCALDKLASDFKSTQSNAKQVPTLDLDLYTTMEPCSERLSGNLPCVQRILQFNQQDDVYVLPRNFVQHVLSSEQLGSAKGVAVKLRIRRVFQGVTEPDDFVNCQSQNILRDSDIKVYTVRSSDPDDEGQFGQDCLRVARKGHPAKNGST
;
A
#
# COMPACT_ATOMS: atom_id res chain seq x y z
N MET A 1 -29.03 -70.33 -19.58
CA MET A 1 -29.31 -69.41 -18.46
C MET A 1 -28.26 -68.31 -18.47
N ALA A 2 -28.58 -67.16 -19.06
CA ALA A 2 -27.71 -65.99 -19.02
C ALA A 2 -27.68 -65.47 -17.57
N LYS A 3 -26.52 -65.54 -16.91
CA LYS A 3 -26.29 -64.81 -15.66
C LYS A 3 -26.37 -63.33 -16.01
N GLY A 4 -27.48 -62.69 -15.65
CA GLY A 4 -27.56 -61.24 -15.66
C GLY A 4 -26.49 -60.69 -14.75
N THR A 5 -25.43 -60.12 -15.34
CA THR A 5 -24.48 -59.29 -14.63
C THR A 5 -25.23 -58.03 -14.22
N SER A 6 -25.71 -57.98 -12.97
CA SER A 6 -26.11 -56.73 -12.36
C SER A 6 -24.95 -55.75 -12.51
N ALA A 7 -25.20 -54.47 -12.81
CA ALA A 7 -24.21 -53.41 -13.00
C ALA A 7 -23.37 -53.09 -11.72
N ILE A 8 -23.33 -54.00 -10.76
CA ILE A 8 -22.79 -53.86 -9.41
C ILE A 8 -22.00 -55.14 -9.05
N ASP A 9 -21.12 -55.61 -9.94
CA ASP A 9 -20.13 -56.64 -9.57
C ASP A 9 -18.89 -55.95 -8.94
N PRO A 10 -18.56 -56.21 -7.66
CA PRO A 10 -17.41 -55.60 -6.98
C PRO A 10 -16.06 -55.94 -7.64
N SER A 11 -15.97 -57.02 -8.41
CA SER A 11 -14.73 -57.47 -9.06
C SER A 11 -14.28 -56.60 -10.24
N ASN A 12 -15.16 -55.72 -10.76
CA ASN A 12 -14.87 -54.90 -11.93
C ASN A 12 -14.25 -53.53 -11.62
N TYR A 13 -14.08 -53.13 -10.36
CA TYR A 13 -13.68 -51.74 -10.02
C TYR A 13 -12.16 -51.56 -9.95
N ALA A 14 -11.64 -50.52 -10.61
CA ALA A 14 -10.25 -50.09 -10.51
C ALA A 14 -10.11 -48.99 -9.45
N SER A 15 -8.96 -48.91 -8.77
CA SER A 15 -8.65 -47.83 -7.82
C SER A 15 -7.60 -46.88 -8.39
N LEU A 16 -7.78 -45.57 -8.17
CA LEU A 16 -6.74 -44.59 -8.50
C LEU A 16 -5.60 -44.73 -7.47
N GLY A 17 -4.42 -45.20 -7.89
CA GLY A 17 -3.34 -45.62 -6.99
C GLY A 17 -2.81 -44.57 -6.00
N LEU A 18 -3.03 -43.28 -6.25
CA LEU A 18 -2.60 -42.20 -5.34
C LEU A 18 -3.58 -41.94 -4.18
N THR A 19 -4.88 -42.22 -4.36
CA THR A 19 -5.94 -41.77 -3.43
C THR A 19 -7.02 -42.83 -3.16
N HIS A 20 -6.86 -44.03 -3.73
CA HIS A 20 -7.76 -45.18 -3.59
C HIS A 20 -9.23 -44.86 -3.93
N VAL A 21 -9.46 -43.97 -4.91
CA VAL A 21 -10.80 -43.71 -5.45
C VAL A 21 -11.17 -44.87 -6.37
N GLN A 22 -12.20 -45.62 -6.00
CA GLN A 22 -12.74 -46.71 -6.79
C GLN A 22 -13.67 -46.18 -7.89
N TYR A 23 -13.51 -46.69 -9.10
CA TYR A 23 -14.33 -46.36 -10.27
C TYR A 23 -14.45 -47.57 -11.19
N ASP A 24 -15.50 -47.60 -12.02
CA ASP A 24 -15.69 -48.66 -13.00
C ASP A 24 -14.85 -48.36 -14.26
N PRO A 25 -13.84 -49.17 -14.61
CA PRO A 25 -13.00 -48.96 -15.79
C PRO A 25 -13.75 -49.21 -17.11
N SER A 26 -14.91 -49.85 -17.08
CA SER A 26 -15.75 -50.02 -18.27
C SER A 26 -16.51 -48.75 -18.65
N ASP A 27 -16.69 -47.81 -17.71
CA ASP A 27 -17.25 -46.50 -17.98
C ASP A 27 -16.17 -45.51 -18.40
N THR A 28 -16.29 -45.00 -19.63
CA THR A 28 -15.36 -44.07 -20.26
C THR A 28 -15.18 -42.78 -19.46
N PHE A 29 -16.21 -42.30 -18.76
CA PHE A 29 -16.16 -41.04 -18.01
C PHE A 29 -15.83 -41.24 -16.52
N ALA A 30 -15.93 -42.45 -15.99
CA ALA A 30 -15.70 -42.72 -14.57
C ALA A 30 -14.27 -42.38 -14.14
N LYS A 31 -13.26 -42.59 -15.00
CA LYS A 31 -11.88 -42.17 -14.72
C LYS A 31 -11.75 -40.65 -14.60
N LEU A 32 -12.39 -39.89 -15.48
CA LEU A 32 -12.40 -38.42 -15.42
C LEU A 32 -13.09 -37.94 -14.14
N PHE A 33 -14.25 -38.48 -13.83
CA PHE A 33 -14.97 -38.12 -12.61
C PHE A 33 -14.24 -38.54 -11.34
N ALA A 34 -13.51 -39.65 -11.36
CA ALA A 34 -12.63 -40.04 -10.25
C ALA A 34 -11.55 -38.98 -10.01
N LEU A 35 -10.95 -38.41 -11.06
CA LEU A 35 -10.02 -37.28 -10.92
C LEU A 35 -10.71 -36.02 -10.36
N VAL A 36 -11.92 -35.71 -10.85
CA VAL A 36 -12.71 -34.57 -10.34
C VAL A 36 -12.99 -34.72 -8.84
N THR A 37 -13.21 -35.94 -8.32
CA THR A 37 -13.42 -36.12 -6.87
C THR A 37 -12.23 -35.72 -6.01
N LEU A 38 -11.03 -35.57 -6.59
CA LEU A 38 -9.85 -35.10 -5.87
C LEU A 38 -9.79 -33.58 -5.71
N SER A 39 -10.76 -32.85 -6.29
CA SER A 39 -10.81 -31.39 -6.21
C SER A 39 -10.67 -30.83 -4.79
N PRO A 40 -11.25 -31.40 -3.70
CA PRO A 40 -11.07 -30.84 -2.35
C PRO A 40 -9.61 -30.89 -1.88
N ILE A 41 -8.88 -31.96 -2.21
CA ILE A 41 -7.47 -32.13 -1.83
C ILE A 41 -6.62 -31.11 -2.58
N PHE A 42 -6.83 -30.98 -3.90
CA PHE A 42 -6.11 -30.00 -4.70
C PHE A 42 -6.42 -28.57 -4.27
N LEU A 43 -7.68 -28.26 -3.96
CA LEU A 43 -8.08 -26.95 -3.43
C LEU A 43 -7.43 -26.66 -2.08
N LEU A 44 -7.30 -27.66 -1.19
CA LEU A 44 -6.59 -27.50 0.08
C LEU A 44 -5.10 -27.19 -0.14
N CYS A 45 -4.44 -27.90 -1.05
CA CYS A 45 -3.07 -27.59 -1.46
C CYS A 45 -2.97 -26.18 -2.05
N SER A 46 -3.93 -25.78 -2.91
CA SER A 46 -3.98 -24.42 -3.47
C SER A 46 -4.15 -23.35 -2.39
N TYR A 47 -5.00 -23.57 -1.38
CA TYR A 47 -5.14 -22.67 -0.24
C TYR A 47 -3.81 -22.44 0.46
N VAL A 48 -3.12 -23.52 0.84
CA VAL A 48 -1.84 -23.44 1.54
C VAL A 48 -0.80 -22.70 0.69
N THR A 49 -0.69 -23.05 -0.60
CA THR A 49 0.24 -22.38 -1.52
C THR A 49 -0.06 -20.88 -1.65
N ILE A 50 -1.33 -20.50 -1.83
CA ILE A 50 -1.72 -19.09 -1.94
C ILE A 50 -1.44 -18.36 -0.62
N ILE A 51 -1.73 -18.97 0.53
CA ILE A 51 -1.46 -18.37 1.84
C ILE A 51 0.05 -18.13 2.03
N LEU A 52 0.91 -19.08 1.65
CA LEU A 52 2.36 -18.93 1.77
C LEU A 52 2.91 -17.83 0.85
N LEU A 53 2.39 -17.74 -0.38
CA LEU A 53 2.86 -16.78 -1.39
C LEU A 53 2.29 -15.37 -1.18
N ARG A 54 0.99 -15.26 -0.87
CA ARG A 54 0.26 -13.98 -0.82
C ARG A 54 0.04 -13.47 0.60
N ARG A 55 0.06 -14.35 1.62
CA ARG A 55 -0.10 -14.02 3.05
C ARG A 55 -1.31 -13.13 3.35
N GLU A 56 -2.39 -13.35 2.60
CA GLU A 56 -3.61 -12.56 2.69
C GLU A 56 -4.57 -13.13 3.74
N LEU A 57 -5.05 -12.25 4.63
CA LEU A 57 -5.96 -12.60 5.71
C LEU A 57 -7.24 -13.27 5.20
N THR A 58 -7.76 -12.85 4.05
CA THR A 58 -8.98 -13.41 3.44
C THR A 58 -8.83 -14.91 3.16
N PHE A 59 -7.70 -15.36 2.61
CA PHE A 59 -7.47 -16.77 2.29
C PHE A 59 -7.20 -17.60 3.55
N ILE A 60 -6.52 -17.03 4.54
CA ILE A 60 -6.34 -17.66 5.86
C ILE A 60 -7.70 -17.87 6.53
N ASN A 61 -8.54 -16.84 6.54
CA ASN A 61 -9.89 -16.89 7.09
C ASN A 61 -10.78 -17.90 6.35
N ALA A 62 -10.70 -17.94 5.02
CA ALA A 62 -11.40 -18.93 4.20
C ALA A 62 -10.99 -20.37 4.55
N LEU A 63 -9.69 -20.62 4.74
CA LEU A 63 -9.19 -21.94 5.15
C LEU A 63 -9.69 -22.35 6.54
N ILE A 64 -9.69 -21.42 7.51
CA ILE A 64 -10.25 -21.68 8.85
C ILE A 64 -11.74 -22.05 8.76
N GLY A 65 -12.52 -21.28 7.99
CA GLY A 65 -13.93 -21.58 7.76
C GLY A 65 -14.16 -22.91 7.03
N GLN A 66 -13.29 -23.25 6.08
CA GLN A 66 -13.34 -24.53 5.37
C GLN A 66 -13.12 -25.72 6.32
N LEU A 67 -12.12 -25.63 7.21
CA LEU A 67 -11.84 -26.66 8.22
C LEU A 67 -12.97 -26.75 9.25
N ALA A 68 -13.55 -25.63 9.65
CA ALA A 68 -14.73 -25.61 10.53
C ALA A 68 -15.95 -26.27 9.86
N CYS A 69 -16.15 -26.05 8.55
CA CYS A 69 -17.20 -26.69 7.78
C CYS A 69 -17.00 -28.22 7.68
N GLU A 70 -15.75 -28.68 7.54
CA GLU A 70 -15.43 -30.11 7.57
C GLU A 70 -15.68 -30.71 8.95
N GLY A 71 -15.33 -30.00 10.04
CA GLY A 71 -15.68 -30.38 11.41
C GLY A 71 -17.20 -30.50 11.62
N LEU A 72 -17.97 -29.56 11.08
CA LEU A 72 -19.43 -29.63 11.08
C LEU A 72 -19.94 -30.85 10.32
N ASN A 73 -19.40 -31.14 9.13
CA ASN A 73 -19.75 -32.34 8.36
C ASN A 73 -19.50 -33.62 9.17
N TRP A 74 -18.31 -33.72 9.77
CA TRP A 74 -17.89 -34.83 10.62
C TRP A 74 -18.84 -35.05 11.82
N ALA A 75 -19.32 -33.97 12.43
CA ALA A 75 -20.27 -34.01 13.53
C ALA A 75 -21.66 -34.46 13.04
N LEU A 76 -22.17 -33.85 11.97
CA LEU A 76 -23.47 -34.19 11.38
C LEU A 76 -23.54 -35.64 10.92
N LYS A 77 -22.46 -36.18 10.33
CA LYS A 77 -22.36 -37.60 9.96
C LYS A 77 -22.54 -38.53 11.16
N ARG A 78 -22.00 -38.15 12.33
CA ARG A 78 -22.17 -38.92 13.58
C ARG A 78 -23.54 -38.77 14.21
N LEU A 79 -24.24 -37.67 13.96
CA LEU A 79 -25.59 -37.45 14.45
C LEU A 79 -26.62 -38.18 13.59
N ILE A 80 -26.51 -38.07 12.26
CA ILE A 80 -27.51 -38.59 11.32
C ILE A 80 -27.30 -40.09 11.04
N LYS A 81 -26.04 -40.53 10.95
CA LYS A 81 -25.64 -41.92 10.73
C LYS A 81 -26.30 -42.63 9.54
N GLN A 82 -26.80 -41.90 8.54
CA GLN A 82 -27.39 -42.50 7.34
C GLN A 82 -26.30 -43.22 6.52
N PRO A 83 -26.53 -44.47 6.04
CA PRO A 83 -25.56 -45.20 5.24
C PRO A 83 -25.34 -44.58 3.85
N ARG A 84 -24.24 -44.97 3.20
CA ARG A 84 -23.99 -44.69 1.78
C ARG A 84 -24.90 -45.56 0.90
N PRO A 85 -25.14 -45.19 -0.37
CA PRO A 85 -25.93 -46.00 -1.30
C PRO A 85 -25.29 -47.34 -1.66
N THR A 86 -23.99 -47.51 -1.45
CA THR A 86 -23.25 -48.72 -1.83
C THR A 86 -22.37 -49.21 -0.68
N ASP A 87 -22.52 -50.48 -0.29
CA ASP A 87 -21.83 -51.07 0.87
C ASP A 87 -20.33 -51.33 0.64
N ARG A 88 -19.90 -51.43 -0.63
CA ARG A 88 -18.50 -51.69 -1.01
C ARG A 88 -17.52 -50.57 -0.66
N LEU A 89 -18.02 -49.36 -0.39
CA LEU A 89 -17.23 -48.17 -0.13
C LEU A 89 -16.82 -48.01 1.35
N GLY A 90 -17.01 -49.06 2.17
CA GLY A 90 -16.67 -49.12 3.58
C GLY A 90 -17.76 -48.60 4.53
N ALA A 91 -17.57 -48.80 5.84
CA ALA A 91 -18.55 -48.54 6.91
C ALA A 91 -18.78 -47.04 7.25
N GLY A 92 -18.53 -46.12 6.31
CA GLY A 92 -18.65 -44.68 6.54
C GLY A 92 -20.05 -44.13 6.30
N TYR A 93 -20.50 -43.20 7.13
CA TYR A 93 -21.80 -42.53 6.95
C TYR A 93 -21.85 -41.68 5.67
N GLY A 94 -22.98 -41.74 4.96
CA GLY A 94 -23.23 -41.06 3.70
C GLY A 94 -23.75 -39.62 3.85
N MET A 95 -24.50 -39.33 4.91
CA MET A 95 -25.20 -38.06 5.08
C MET A 95 -24.57 -37.13 6.11
N PRO A 96 -24.36 -35.84 5.80
CA PRO A 96 -24.35 -35.24 4.47
C PRO A 96 -23.09 -35.62 3.66
N SER A 97 -23.13 -35.45 2.33
CA SER A 97 -21.96 -35.64 1.47
C SER A 97 -20.84 -34.65 1.82
N SER A 98 -19.65 -35.12 2.18
CA SER A 98 -18.52 -34.26 2.58
C SER A 98 -18.00 -33.43 1.41
N HIS A 99 -17.86 -34.02 0.23
CA HIS A 99 -17.37 -33.30 -0.96
C HIS A 99 -18.36 -32.21 -1.39
N SER A 100 -19.66 -32.51 -1.36
CA SER A 100 -20.69 -31.53 -1.72
C SER A 100 -20.76 -30.38 -0.72
N GLN A 101 -20.61 -30.68 0.58
CA GLN A 101 -20.55 -29.65 1.63
C GLN A 101 -19.28 -28.80 1.54
N PHE A 102 -18.12 -29.42 1.30
CA PHE A 102 -16.85 -28.73 1.11
C PHE A 102 -16.93 -27.73 -0.06
N LEU A 103 -17.39 -28.18 -1.22
CA LEU A 103 -17.52 -27.33 -2.41
C LEU A 103 -18.64 -26.30 -2.26
N GLY A 104 -19.70 -26.61 -1.51
CA GLY A 104 -20.73 -25.64 -1.16
C GLY A 104 -20.18 -24.46 -0.35
N PHE A 105 -19.36 -24.73 0.66
CA PHE A 105 -18.68 -23.67 1.41
C PHE A 105 -17.73 -22.86 0.52
N PHE A 106 -16.86 -23.56 -0.21
CA PHE A 106 -15.88 -22.94 -1.10
C PHE A 106 -16.55 -22.01 -2.12
N ALA A 107 -17.63 -22.49 -2.75
CA ALA A 107 -18.42 -21.70 -3.69
C ALA A 107 -19.08 -20.50 -3.02
N ALA A 108 -19.80 -20.68 -1.91
CA ALA A 108 -20.47 -19.58 -1.24
C ALA A 108 -19.50 -18.47 -0.80
N PHE A 109 -18.38 -18.85 -0.18
CA PHE A 109 -17.38 -17.91 0.31
C PHE A 109 -16.76 -17.11 -0.84
N PHE A 110 -16.21 -17.79 -1.86
CA PHE A 110 -15.50 -17.09 -2.92
C PHE A 110 -16.42 -16.41 -3.93
N LEU A 111 -17.58 -16.98 -4.27
CA LEU A 111 -18.54 -16.28 -5.14
C LEU A 111 -19.05 -15.01 -4.47
N ALA A 112 -19.37 -15.04 -3.17
CA ALA A 112 -19.72 -13.82 -2.43
C ALA A 112 -18.57 -12.81 -2.46
N HIS A 113 -17.33 -13.28 -2.26
CA HIS A 113 -16.14 -12.44 -2.29
C HIS A 113 -15.92 -11.76 -3.64
N PHE A 114 -15.90 -12.51 -4.74
CA PHE A 114 -15.72 -11.97 -6.08
C PHE A 114 -16.91 -11.12 -6.53
N TRP A 115 -18.13 -11.42 -6.06
CA TRP A 115 -19.32 -10.64 -6.38
C TRP A 115 -19.31 -9.26 -5.71
N LEU A 116 -18.99 -9.19 -4.43
CA LEU A 116 -19.03 -7.95 -3.65
C LEU A 116 -17.83 -7.05 -3.92
N ASN A 117 -16.70 -7.59 -4.36
CA ASN A 117 -15.48 -6.84 -4.61
C ASN A 117 -15.20 -6.64 -6.12
N ARG A 118 -16.22 -6.56 -6.98
CA ARG A 118 -16.00 -6.44 -8.43
C ARG A 118 -15.16 -5.21 -8.81
N PRO A 119 -14.22 -5.32 -9.77
CA PRO A 119 -13.44 -4.17 -10.25
C PRO A 119 -14.37 -3.05 -10.74
N PRO A 120 -14.20 -1.79 -10.29
CA PRO A 120 -15.10 -0.69 -10.65
C PRO A 120 -15.11 -0.40 -12.16
N LEU A 121 -16.23 0.17 -12.64
CA LEU A 121 -16.40 0.58 -14.04
C LEU A 121 -15.64 1.89 -14.28
N VAL A 122 -14.35 1.77 -14.54
CA VAL A 122 -13.50 2.92 -14.88
C VAL A 122 -13.71 3.34 -16.34
N LYS A 123 -13.92 4.64 -16.57
CA LYS A 123 -13.95 5.28 -17.90
C LYS A 123 -12.79 6.28 -18.00
N PRO A 124 -11.99 6.29 -19.09
CA PRO A 124 -12.11 5.46 -20.29
C PRO A 124 -11.76 3.99 -20.03
N ARG A 125 -12.29 3.10 -20.88
CA ARG A 125 -12.04 1.65 -20.77
C ARG A 125 -10.60 1.37 -21.16
N SER A 126 -9.77 0.96 -20.21
CA SER A 126 -8.44 0.43 -20.49
C SER A 126 -8.48 -1.09 -20.72
N LEU A 127 -7.57 -1.59 -21.56
CA LEU A 127 -7.40 -3.03 -21.81
C LEU A 127 -7.19 -3.81 -20.51
N ILE A 128 -6.43 -3.25 -19.58
CA ILE A 128 -6.09 -3.90 -18.31
C ILE A 128 -7.31 -3.99 -17.37
N ASN A 129 -8.17 -2.98 -17.33
CA ASN A 129 -9.43 -3.07 -16.57
C ASN A 129 -10.37 -4.12 -17.19
N SER A 130 -10.40 -4.21 -18.52
CA SER A 130 -11.18 -5.23 -19.23
C SER A 130 -10.69 -6.64 -18.93
N MET A 131 -9.37 -6.88 -18.99
CA MET A 131 -8.75 -8.16 -18.65
C MET A 131 -9.04 -8.57 -17.21
N ARG A 132 -8.86 -7.66 -16.24
CA ARG A 132 -9.14 -7.96 -14.82
C ARG A 132 -10.58 -8.38 -14.58
N ARG A 133 -11.54 -7.76 -15.26
CA ARG A 133 -12.96 -8.14 -15.19
C ARG A 133 -13.23 -9.49 -15.80
N PHE A 134 -12.59 -9.78 -16.94
CA PHE A 134 -12.68 -11.08 -17.57
C PHE A 134 -12.11 -12.17 -16.66
N GLU A 135 -10.95 -11.95 -16.03
CA GLU A 135 -10.37 -12.86 -15.05
C GLU A 135 -11.30 -13.12 -13.87
N HIS A 136 -11.96 -12.08 -13.33
CA HIS A 136 -12.92 -12.24 -12.23
C HIS A 136 -14.15 -13.03 -12.67
N ALA A 137 -14.68 -12.74 -13.87
CA ALA A 137 -15.81 -13.48 -14.42
C ALA A 137 -15.45 -14.95 -14.66
N LEU A 138 -14.28 -15.20 -15.25
CA LEU A 138 -13.74 -16.53 -15.48
C LEU A 138 -13.57 -17.29 -14.16
N ALA A 139 -12.99 -16.67 -13.14
CA ALA A 139 -12.82 -17.28 -11.82
C ALA A 139 -14.17 -17.68 -11.19
N MET A 140 -15.18 -16.79 -11.23
CA MET A 140 -16.53 -17.12 -10.74
C MET A 140 -17.16 -18.31 -11.49
N VAL A 141 -17.01 -18.35 -12.81
CA VAL A 141 -17.50 -19.47 -13.63
C VAL A 141 -16.77 -20.75 -13.24
N LEU A 142 -15.44 -20.75 -13.16
CA LEU A 142 -14.65 -21.92 -12.79
C LEU A 142 -15.01 -22.46 -11.39
N ILE A 143 -15.23 -21.58 -10.41
CA ILE A 143 -15.66 -21.95 -9.05
C ILE A 143 -17.03 -22.64 -9.08
N ALA A 144 -17.98 -22.09 -9.82
CA ALA A 144 -19.30 -22.70 -9.98
C ALA A 144 -19.20 -24.06 -10.70
N SER A 145 -18.45 -24.11 -11.81
CA SER A 145 -18.25 -25.31 -12.61
C SER A 145 -17.60 -26.44 -11.81
N ILE A 146 -16.51 -26.20 -11.07
CA ILE A 146 -15.84 -27.26 -10.29
C ILE A 146 -16.74 -27.78 -9.16
N SER A 147 -17.57 -26.91 -8.57
CA SER A 147 -18.50 -27.27 -7.51
C SER A 147 -19.61 -28.19 -8.02
N VAL A 148 -20.20 -27.84 -9.17
CA VAL A 148 -21.22 -28.65 -9.85
C VAL A 148 -20.62 -29.98 -10.31
N LEU A 149 -19.45 -29.95 -10.96
CA LEU A 149 -18.80 -31.16 -11.49
C LEU A 149 -18.41 -32.13 -10.37
N THR A 150 -17.97 -31.61 -9.22
CA THR A 150 -17.66 -32.44 -8.05
C THR A 150 -18.93 -33.02 -7.43
N CYS A 151 -20.04 -32.29 -7.37
CA CYS A 151 -21.31 -32.86 -6.91
C CYS A 151 -21.81 -33.96 -7.85
N TYR A 152 -21.74 -33.72 -9.16
CA TYR A 152 -22.12 -34.69 -10.17
C TYR A 152 -21.23 -35.94 -10.12
N SER A 153 -19.92 -35.80 -9.92
CA SER A 153 -19.01 -36.95 -9.83
C SER A 153 -19.36 -37.87 -8.65
N ARG A 154 -19.85 -37.33 -7.52
CA ARG A 154 -20.32 -38.14 -6.38
C ARG A 154 -21.58 -38.94 -6.68
N HIS A 155 -22.46 -38.39 -7.52
CA HIS A 155 -23.64 -39.09 -7.99
C HIS A 155 -23.28 -40.16 -9.02
N HIS A 156 -22.51 -39.78 -10.05
CA HIS A 156 -22.10 -40.62 -11.18
C HIS A 156 -21.29 -41.84 -10.73
N LEU A 157 -20.39 -41.67 -9.77
CA LEU A 157 -19.59 -42.77 -9.22
C LEU A 157 -20.33 -43.59 -8.14
N HIS A 158 -21.61 -43.32 -7.90
CA HIS A 158 -22.45 -43.99 -6.91
C HIS A 158 -21.91 -43.93 -5.46
N TYR A 159 -21.22 -42.85 -5.09
CA TYR A 159 -20.74 -42.65 -3.73
C TYR A 159 -21.80 -42.05 -2.80
N HIS A 160 -22.72 -41.24 -3.35
CA HIS A 160 -23.79 -40.58 -2.59
C HIS A 160 -25.09 -40.51 -3.39
N THR A 161 -26.22 -40.52 -2.67
CA THR A 161 -27.54 -40.27 -3.27
C THR A 161 -27.73 -38.79 -3.61
N PRO A 162 -28.63 -38.43 -4.54
CA PRO A 162 -28.96 -37.03 -4.82
C PRO A 162 -29.34 -36.24 -3.57
N LEU A 163 -30.09 -36.85 -2.65
CA LEU A 163 -30.48 -36.23 -1.38
C LEU A 163 -29.27 -35.90 -0.50
N GLN A 164 -28.32 -36.83 -0.37
CA GLN A 164 -27.09 -36.62 0.42
C GLN A 164 -26.21 -35.50 -0.16
N ILE A 165 -26.20 -35.39 -1.49
CA ILE A 165 -25.48 -34.36 -2.23
C ILE A 165 -26.15 -33.00 -2.04
N ILE A 166 -27.47 -32.91 -2.26
CA ILE A 166 -28.24 -31.67 -2.12
C ILE A 166 -28.13 -31.15 -0.69
N VAL A 167 -28.35 -32.00 0.33
CA VAL A 167 -28.27 -31.55 1.72
C VAL A 167 -26.85 -31.12 2.09
N GLY A 168 -25.81 -31.86 1.67
CA GLY A 168 -24.43 -31.44 1.86
C GLY A 168 -24.16 -30.07 1.22
N LEU A 169 -24.52 -29.91 -0.05
CA LEU A 169 -24.34 -28.65 -0.78
C LEU A 169 -25.08 -27.49 -0.11
N SER A 170 -26.34 -27.67 0.29
CA SER A 170 -27.14 -26.64 0.98
C SER A 170 -26.53 -26.22 2.31
N ILE A 171 -26.07 -27.18 3.12
CA ILE A 171 -25.38 -26.89 4.39
C ILE A 171 -24.08 -26.11 4.13
N GLY A 172 -23.30 -26.55 3.14
CA GLY A 172 -22.06 -25.87 2.76
C GLY A 172 -22.29 -24.44 2.30
N LEU A 173 -23.26 -24.22 1.41
CA LEU A 173 -23.62 -22.90 0.89
C LEU A 173 -24.10 -21.98 2.02
N PHE A 174 -24.98 -22.48 2.88
CA PHE A 174 -25.49 -21.70 4.02
C PHE A 174 -24.37 -21.34 5.00
N PHE A 175 -23.59 -22.32 5.43
CA PHE A 175 -22.49 -22.09 6.37
C PHE A 175 -21.43 -21.16 5.78
N GLY A 176 -21.04 -21.35 4.51
CA GLY A 176 -20.08 -20.48 3.83
C GLY A 176 -20.56 -19.05 3.65
N GLY A 177 -21.83 -18.87 3.28
CA GLY A 177 -22.43 -17.55 3.14
C GLY A 177 -22.52 -16.81 4.48
N VAL A 178 -22.98 -17.49 5.53
CA VAL A 178 -23.04 -16.95 6.90
C VAL A 178 -21.64 -16.61 7.42
N TYR A 179 -20.69 -17.54 7.26
CA TYR A 179 -19.31 -17.34 7.68
C TYR A 179 -18.68 -16.15 6.96
N TYR A 180 -18.82 -16.05 5.64
CA TYR A 180 -18.36 -14.88 4.87
C TYR A 180 -19.03 -13.59 5.33
N TYR A 181 -20.34 -13.62 5.54
CA TYR A 181 -21.09 -12.44 5.99
C TYR A 181 -20.53 -11.88 7.30
N PHE A 182 -20.28 -12.73 8.30
CA PHE A 182 -19.75 -12.25 9.59
C PHE A 182 -18.26 -11.91 9.54
N THR A 183 -17.44 -12.77 8.93
CA THR A 183 -15.98 -12.66 9.02
C THR A 183 -15.36 -11.71 7.98
N GLU A 184 -15.99 -11.57 6.81
CA GLU A 184 -15.53 -10.71 5.73
C GLU A 184 -16.41 -9.47 5.60
N TYR A 185 -17.71 -9.64 5.34
CA TYR A 185 -18.58 -8.52 4.98
C TYR A 185 -18.87 -7.58 6.16
N LEU A 186 -19.30 -8.11 7.30
CA LEU A 186 -19.63 -7.32 8.50
C LEU A 186 -18.37 -6.78 9.15
N SER A 187 -17.31 -7.59 9.23
CA SER A 187 -16.00 -7.11 9.64
C SER A 187 -15.59 -5.89 8.83
N LYS A 188 -15.73 -5.90 7.50
CA LYS A 188 -15.38 -4.74 6.68
C LYS A 188 -16.33 -3.54 6.84
N LYS A 189 -17.39 -3.59 7.65
CA LYS A 189 -18.24 -2.42 7.92
C LYS A 189 -17.83 -1.71 9.21
N PRO A 190 -17.99 -0.38 9.31
CA PRO A 190 -17.78 0.34 10.56
C PRO A 190 -18.79 -0.16 11.62
N LEU A 191 -18.29 -0.79 12.69
CA LEU A 191 -19.10 -1.20 13.83
C LEU A 191 -19.62 0.05 14.56
N ARG A 192 -20.92 0.34 14.44
CA ARG A 192 -21.61 1.30 15.32
C ARG A 192 -21.91 0.59 16.65
N LEU A 193 -21.02 0.73 17.62
CA LEU A 193 -21.24 0.20 18.97
C LEU A 193 -22.37 1.00 19.66
N PRO A 194 -23.27 0.35 20.43
CA PRO A 194 -24.26 1.05 21.24
C PRO A 194 -23.57 1.94 22.30
N ALA A 195 -24.21 3.07 22.62
CA ALA A 195 -23.66 4.17 23.39
C ALA A 195 -22.95 3.87 24.74
N PRO A 196 -23.25 2.82 25.53
CA PRO A 196 -22.53 2.64 26.80
C PRO A 196 -21.08 2.12 26.65
N LEU A 197 -20.65 1.72 25.45
CA LEU A 197 -19.26 1.31 25.16
C LEU A 197 -18.60 2.10 24.02
N ALA A 198 -19.33 3.04 23.40
CA ALA A 198 -18.76 4.00 22.48
C ALA A 198 -18.23 5.18 23.30
N VAL A 199 -16.90 5.37 23.35
CA VAL A 199 -16.35 6.66 23.79
C VAL A 199 -16.93 7.72 22.85
N SER A 200 -17.79 8.57 23.41
CA SER A 200 -18.61 9.55 22.72
C SER A 200 -17.78 10.47 21.83
N GLU A 201 -17.86 10.30 20.51
CA GLU A 201 -17.38 11.29 19.52
C GLU A 201 -18.31 12.50 19.40
N SER A 202 -19.50 12.48 20.02
CA SER A 202 -20.54 13.49 19.74
C SER A 202 -20.77 14.52 20.85
N SER A 203 -20.04 14.50 21.97
CA SER A 203 -20.25 15.47 23.06
C SER A 203 -19.22 16.59 23.16
N SER A 204 -18.29 16.73 22.20
CA SER A 204 -17.41 17.92 22.18
C SER A 204 -17.99 19.01 21.26
N PRO A 205 -18.15 20.27 21.73
CA PRO A 205 -18.57 21.39 20.88
C PRO A 205 -17.61 21.67 19.71
N LEU A 206 -16.41 21.06 19.73
CA LEU A 206 -15.41 21.09 18.66
C LEU A 206 -15.71 20.11 17.51
N ALA A 207 -16.26 18.91 17.79
CA ALA A 207 -16.67 17.97 16.74
C ALA A 207 -17.86 18.49 15.92
N ILE A 208 -18.78 19.22 16.56
CA ILE A 208 -19.89 19.95 15.92
C ILE A 208 -19.35 21.12 15.05
N ARG A 209 -18.21 21.72 15.43
CA ARG A 209 -17.54 22.77 14.66
C ARG A 209 -16.79 22.20 13.45
N ALA A 210 -16.11 21.07 13.61
CA ALA A 210 -15.40 20.37 12.52
C ALA A 210 -16.37 19.86 11.45
N SER A 211 -17.53 19.32 11.85
CA SER A 211 -18.58 18.90 10.90
C SER A 211 -19.30 20.08 10.22
N ARG A 212 -19.34 21.27 10.83
CA ARG A 212 -19.78 22.51 10.17
C ARG A 212 -18.76 23.10 9.19
N LEU A 213 -17.46 22.93 9.43
CA LEU A 213 -16.40 23.38 8.53
C LEU A 213 -16.25 22.48 7.28
N LEU A 214 -16.76 21.26 7.34
CA LEU A 214 -16.75 20.28 6.24
C LEU A 214 -18.03 20.27 5.39
N GLN A 215 -19.02 21.12 5.70
CA GLN A 215 -20.15 21.35 4.80
C GLN A 215 -19.78 22.48 3.82
N PRO A 216 -20.00 22.31 2.50
CA PRO A 216 -19.77 23.39 1.55
C PRO A 216 -20.72 24.55 1.89
N ILE A 217 -20.15 25.74 2.06
CA ILE A 217 -20.89 26.96 2.34
C ILE A 217 -21.77 27.26 1.11
N ASN A 218 -23.09 27.05 1.24
CA ASN A 218 -24.06 27.67 0.37
C ASN A 218 -24.13 29.16 0.73
N THR A 219 -23.38 29.99 0.03
CA THR A 219 -23.47 31.44 0.14
C THR A 219 -24.72 31.92 -0.63
N SER A 220 -25.83 32.01 0.09
CA SER A 220 -26.90 32.94 -0.29
C SER A 220 -26.43 34.35 0.04
N VAL A 221 -25.94 35.08 -0.97
CA VAL A 221 -25.68 36.51 -0.85
C VAL A 221 -26.85 37.28 -1.44
N SER A 222 -27.56 37.98 -0.55
CA SER A 222 -28.46 39.07 -0.89
C SER A 222 -27.64 40.16 -1.59
N GLN A 223 -27.84 40.36 -2.89
CA GLN A 223 -27.35 41.53 -3.61
C GLN A 223 -28.50 42.50 -3.86
N ASN A 224 -28.37 43.69 -3.28
CA ASN A 224 -29.18 44.83 -3.64
C ASN A 224 -28.66 45.40 -4.98
N LYS A 225 -29.57 45.39 -5.96
CA LYS A 225 -29.62 45.99 -7.31
C LYS A 225 -28.51 46.97 -7.74
N SER A 226 -27.92 46.66 -8.90
CA SER A 226 -27.84 47.59 -10.04
C SER A 226 -27.82 46.79 -11.35
N GLY A 227 -28.73 47.11 -12.26
CA GLY A 227 -29.05 46.27 -13.41
C GLY A 227 -28.02 46.28 -14.54
N LEU A 228 -27.80 45.11 -15.13
CA LEU A 228 -27.78 44.92 -16.58
C LEU A 228 -27.99 43.43 -16.91
N ARG A 229 -28.83 43.23 -17.89
CA ARG A 229 -29.54 42.02 -18.33
C ARG A 229 -28.58 41.08 -19.07
N GLN A 230 -28.33 39.85 -18.59
CA GLN A 230 -27.73 38.82 -19.45
C GLN A 230 -28.05 37.37 -19.07
N ARG A 231 -28.92 36.79 -19.92
CA ARG A 231 -29.02 35.43 -20.45
C ARG A 231 -28.52 34.24 -19.61
N ASN A 232 -29.50 33.46 -19.20
CA ASN A 232 -29.44 32.14 -18.56
C ASN A 232 -28.88 31.07 -19.54
N THR A 233 -27.74 30.44 -19.22
CA THR A 233 -27.31 29.15 -19.81
C THR A 233 -26.77 28.22 -18.72
N ASN A 234 -27.63 27.32 -18.24
CA ASN A 234 -27.23 26.20 -17.38
C ASN A 234 -26.35 25.22 -18.18
N LYS A 235 -25.07 25.12 -17.85
CA LYS A 235 -24.22 23.96 -18.13
C LYS A 235 -23.57 23.48 -16.82
N PRO A 236 -23.68 22.21 -16.44
CA PRO A 236 -22.97 21.68 -15.28
C PRO A 236 -21.47 21.53 -15.60
N CYS A 237 -20.62 22.09 -14.74
CA CYS A 237 -19.17 21.95 -14.78
C CYS A 237 -18.77 20.51 -14.42
N ARG A 238 -18.04 19.83 -15.31
CA ARG A 238 -17.51 18.47 -15.10
C ARG A 238 -16.34 18.53 -14.11
N ARG A 239 -16.46 17.85 -12.97
CA ARG A 239 -15.32 17.50 -12.09
C ARG A 239 -14.30 16.69 -12.88
N SER A 240 -13.10 17.23 -13.03
CA SER A 240 -11.92 16.51 -13.52
C SER A 240 -11.35 15.68 -12.37
N SER A 241 -11.63 14.38 -12.36
CA SER A 241 -10.94 13.43 -11.48
C SER A 241 -9.53 13.18 -12.03
N THR A 242 -8.52 13.55 -11.26
CA THR A 242 -7.12 13.25 -11.48
C THR A 242 -6.87 11.73 -11.54
N PHE A 243 -6.02 11.28 -12.48
CA PHE A 243 -5.72 9.86 -12.70
C PHE A 243 -5.12 9.15 -11.48
N SER A 244 -4.50 9.90 -10.56
CA SER A 244 -3.90 9.43 -9.30
C SER A 244 -4.95 8.93 -8.30
N ASP A 245 -6.11 9.59 -8.21
CA ASP A 245 -7.24 9.15 -7.34
C ASP A 245 -7.91 7.87 -7.85
N MET A 246 -7.59 7.46 -9.07
CA MET A 246 -8.15 6.28 -9.72
C MET A 246 -7.26 5.03 -9.57
N ILE A 247 -6.03 5.20 -9.07
CA ILE A 247 -5.00 4.15 -9.02
C ILE A 247 -4.72 3.68 -7.59
N LEU A 248 -5.01 4.49 -6.56
CA LEU A 248 -4.93 4.06 -5.17
C LEU A 248 -6.24 3.38 -4.74
N PRO A 249 -6.27 2.05 -4.50
CA PRO A 249 -7.44 1.41 -3.94
C PRO A 249 -7.68 1.96 -2.53
N GLU A 250 -8.89 2.44 -2.26
CA GLU A 250 -9.33 2.83 -0.91
C GLU A 250 -9.10 1.65 0.06
N LEU A 251 -8.04 1.72 0.88
CA LEU A 251 -7.94 0.85 2.05
C LEU A 251 -9.06 1.24 3.02
N HIS A 252 -10.08 0.41 3.11
CA HIS A 252 -11.19 0.59 4.04
C HIS A 252 -10.67 0.61 5.49
N PRO A 253 -11.14 1.51 6.38
CA PRO A 253 -10.80 1.45 7.79
C PRO A 253 -11.24 0.10 8.33
N SER A 254 -10.28 -0.73 8.75
CA SER A 254 -10.57 -2.07 9.28
C SER A 254 -11.35 -1.94 10.59
N PRO A 255 -12.25 -2.87 10.90
CA PRO A 255 -12.90 -2.93 12.21
C PRO A 255 -11.86 -3.20 13.30
N PRO A 256 -12.18 -2.86 14.57
CA PRO A 256 -11.28 -3.11 15.70
C PRO A 256 -10.84 -4.59 15.82
N LEU A 257 -11.70 -5.56 15.46
CA LEU A 257 -11.36 -6.98 15.52
C LEU A 257 -10.27 -7.40 14.52
N ARG A 258 -10.35 -6.94 13.27
CA ARG A 258 -9.31 -7.22 12.26
C ARG A 258 -8.02 -6.50 12.59
N GLN A 259 -8.13 -5.30 13.15
CA GLN A 259 -6.99 -4.53 13.62
C GLN A 259 -6.22 -5.29 14.72
N ILE A 260 -6.92 -5.83 15.72
CA ILE A 260 -6.32 -6.66 16.78
C ILE A 260 -5.59 -7.88 16.18
N LEU A 261 -6.19 -8.53 15.17
CA LEU A 261 -5.57 -9.69 14.51
C LEU A 261 -4.30 -9.33 13.74
N LEU A 262 -4.29 -8.21 13.02
CA LEU A 262 -3.15 -7.77 12.22
C LEU A 262 -2.02 -7.16 13.06
N ASP A 263 -2.34 -6.61 14.23
CA ASP A 263 -1.35 -6.10 15.18
C ASP A 263 -0.78 -7.18 16.12
N HIS A 264 -1.26 -8.43 16.03
CA HIS A 264 -0.72 -9.54 16.80
C HIS A 264 0.74 -9.84 16.39
N PRO A 265 1.68 -10.12 17.33
CA PRO A 265 3.09 -10.36 17.02
C PRO A 265 3.33 -11.47 15.99
N ILE A 266 2.48 -12.50 16.01
CA ILE A 266 2.51 -13.59 15.01
C ILE A 266 2.12 -13.06 13.62
N ALA A 267 1.07 -12.25 13.50
CA ALA A 267 0.67 -11.68 12.21
C ALA A 267 1.76 -10.76 11.63
N ILE A 268 2.46 -10.03 12.50
CA ILE A 268 3.62 -9.20 12.13
C ILE A 268 4.80 -10.07 11.69
N ALA A 269 5.17 -11.08 12.48
CA ALA A 269 6.27 -12.00 12.17
C ALA A 269 6.07 -12.73 10.83
N PHE A 270 4.83 -13.15 10.54
CA PHE A 270 4.48 -13.79 9.28
C PHE A 270 4.15 -12.79 8.16
N ARG A 271 4.17 -11.48 8.43
CA ARG A 271 3.85 -10.41 7.48
C ARG A 271 2.48 -10.61 6.81
N ILE A 272 1.46 -10.92 7.63
CA ILE A 272 0.08 -11.07 7.17
C ILE A 272 -0.48 -9.70 6.77
N ARG A 273 -1.16 -9.64 5.62
CA ARG A 273 -1.78 -8.43 5.08
C ARG A 273 -3.29 -8.57 4.93
N ASP A 274 -4.00 -7.46 5.11
CA ASP A 274 -5.41 -7.33 4.71
C ASP A 274 -5.44 -6.59 3.38
N SER A 275 -5.44 -7.35 2.28
CA SER A 275 -5.34 -6.82 0.93
C SER A 275 -6.20 -7.64 0.00
N TRP A 276 -7.16 -6.96 -0.62
CA TRP A 276 -7.76 -7.43 -1.88
C TRP A 276 -7.69 -6.36 -2.97
N ALA A 277 -6.79 -5.39 -2.79
CA ALA A 277 -6.30 -4.55 -3.85
C ALA A 277 -5.30 -5.37 -4.68
N VAL A 278 -5.73 -5.83 -5.86
CA VAL A 278 -4.82 -6.40 -6.87
C VAL A 278 -3.87 -5.30 -7.33
N TRP A 279 -2.66 -5.29 -6.79
CA TRP A 279 -1.50 -4.58 -7.34
C TRP A 279 -0.93 -5.41 -8.50
N ARG A 280 -0.33 -4.73 -9.49
CA ARG A 280 -0.06 -5.30 -10.83
C ARG A 280 1.20 -6.17 -10.90
N ASP A 281 1.97 -6.25 -9.83
CA ASP A 281 3.31 -6.83 -9.84
C ASP A 281 3.58 -7.52 -8.49
N GLY A 282 3.67 -8.85 -8.52
CA GLY A 282 3.92 -9.65 -7.32
C GLY A 282 5.35 -9.51 -6.80
N GLY A 283 5.67 -8.41 -6.11
CA GLY A 283 6.92 -8.17 -5.40
C GLY A 283 6.74 -8.12 -3.88
N ILE A 284 7.33 -9.08 -3.15
CA ILE A 284 6.90 -9.51 -1.80
C ILE A 284 7.48 -8.68 -0.62
N GLU A 285 8.27 -7.62 -0.83
CA GLU A 285 8.91 -6.88 0.29
C GLU A 285 8.53 -5.39 0.36
N GLY A 286 8.61 -4.65 -0.76
CA GLY A 286 8.30 -3.21 -0.78
C GLY A 286 6.84 -2.89 -0.45
N GLU A 287 5.92 -3.74 -0.90
CA GLU A 287 4.47 -3.55 -0.69
C GLU A 287 4.06 -3.75 0.77
N TYR A 288 4.69 -4.69 1.50
CA TYR A 288 4.41 -4.85 2.93
C TYR A 288 4.87 -3.61 3.70
N GLY A 289 6.05 -3.05 3.37
CA GLY A 289 6.53 -1.81 3.96
C GLY A 289 5.57 -0.65 3.71
N THR A 290 5.11 -0.48 2.48
CA THR A 290 4.16 0.60 2.12
C THR A 290 2.79 0.40 2.78
N TRP A 291 2.25 -0.81 2.76
CA TRP A 291 1.02 -1.15 3.48
C TRP A 291 1.16 -0.92 4.99
N ARG A 292 2.26 -1.36 5.60
CA ARG A 292 2.50 -1.21 7.04
C ARG A 292 2.67 0.25 7.43
N ARG A 293 3.41 1.05 6.65
CA ARG A 293 3.54 2.50 6.87
C ARG A 293 2.20 3.22 6.80
N GLU A 294 1.39 2.94 5.79
CA GLU A 294 0.05 3.51 5.64
C GLU A 294 -0.89 3.08 6.78
N TRP A 295 -0.82 1.81 7.18
CA TRP A 295 -1.54 1.26 8.33
C TRP A 295 -1.16 1.97 9.63
N GLU A 296 0.14 2.15 9.86
CA GLU A 296 0.67 2.82 11.05
C GLU A 296 0.34 4.32 11.08
N ALA A 297 0.43 5.01 9.95
CA ALA A 297 0.03 6.41 9.81
C ALA A 297 -1.44 6.62 10.18
N ARG A 298 -2.33 5.71 9.75
CA ARG A 298 -3.77 5.76 10.09
C ARG A 298 -4.05 5.37 11.55
N ARG A 299 -3.27 4.47 12.16
CA ARG A 299 -3.34 4.20 13.62
C ARG A 299 -2.98 5.44 14.44
N ALA A 300 -1.93 6.17 14.04
CA ALA A 300 -1.53 7.41 14.68
C ALA A 300 -2.65 8.47 14.61
N ALA A 301 -3.43 8.48 13.53
CA ALA A 301 -4.59 9.36 13.36
C ALA A 301 -5.85 8.92 14.14
N SER A 302 -5.97 7.65 14.57
CA SER A 302 -7.19 7.06 15.16
C SER A 302 -7.09 6.67 16.64
N THR A 303 -5.94 6.88 17.28
CA THR A 303 -5.75 6.58 18.71
C THR A 303 -6.16 7.79 19.58
N PRO A 304 -7.15 7.67 20.49
CA PRO A 304 -7.50 8.76 21.41
C PRO A 304 -6.41 8.92 22.46
N LEU A 305 -5.66 10.02 22.40
CA LEU A 305 -4.59 10.36 23.34
C LEU A 305 -5.16 10.87 24.68
N ASN A 306 -4.63 10.38 25.81
CA ASN A 306 -4.89 10.92 27.14
C ASN A 306 -4.50 12.40 27.22
N SER A 307 -5.32 13.23 27.86
CA SER A 307 -5.21 14.70 27.90
C SER A 307 -3.82 15.25 28.29
N SER A 308 -3.03 14.54 29.10
CA SER A 308 -1.65 14.95 29.46
C SER A 308 -0.61 14.63 28.37
N GLN A 309 -0.79 13.54 27.62
CA GLN A 309 0.02 13.19 26.46
C GLN A 309 -0.46 13.91 25.20
N ALA A 310 -1.76 14.16 25.07
CA ALA A 310 -2.36 15.01 24.06
C ALA A 310 -1.88 16.45 24.24
N ASN A 311 -1.72 16.96 25.47
CA ASN A 311 -1.12 18.28 25.66
C ASN A 311 0.38 18.28 25.35
N LYS A 312 1.16 17.24 25.66
CA LYS A 312 2.58 17.18 25.22
C LYS A 312 2.73 17.00 23.70
N ALA A 313 1.89 16.17 23.07
CA ALA A 313 1.86 15.94 21.63
C ALA A 313 1.27 17.15 20.88
N ALA A 314 0.25 17.81 21.42
CA ALA A 314 -0.33 19.02 20.86
C ALA A 314 0.52 20.26 21.14
N THR A 315 1.30 20.33 22.23
CA THR A 315 2.32 21.37 22.40
C THR A 315 3.50 21.11 21.45
N ALA A 316 3.87 19.85 21.19
CA ALA A 316 4.87 19.49 20.19
C ALA A 316 4.38 19.69 18.73
N LEU A 317 3.09 19.49 18.47
CA LEU A 317 2.44 19.68 17.16
C LEU A 317 2.05 21.15 16.93
N ALA A 318 1.68 21.90 17.96
CA ALA A 318 1.43 23.34 17.90
C ALA A 318 2.74 24.16 17.82
N SER A 319 3.88 23.61 18.26
CA SER A 319 5.21 24.15 17.93
C SER A 319 5.73 23.72 16.55
N SER A 320 4.99 22.85 15.84
CA SER A 320 5.34 22.28 14.54
C SER A 320 4.22 22.55 13.54
N GLY A 321 4.06 23.81 13.13
CA GLY A 321 3.51 24.07 11.79
C GLY A 321 4.27 23.21 10.78
N ASP A 322 3.59 22.70 9.75
CA ASP A 322 4.20 21.91 8.66
C ASP A 322 5.51 22.59 8.24
N VAL A 323 6.66 22.03 8.67
CA VAL A 323 7.95 22.69 8.52
C VAL A 323 8.22 22.92 7.02
N GLY A 324 7.72 22.05 6.14
CA GLY A 324 7.81 22.20 4.69
C GLY A 324 7.05 23.41 4.11
N ARG A 325 6.12 24.02 4.85
CA ARG A 325 5.34 25.21 4.44
C ARG A 325 5.91 26.53 4.91
N LEU A 326 6.97 26.52 5.71
CA LEU A 326 7.54 27.80 6.16
C LEU A 326 8.08 28.55 4.93
N PRO A 327 7.79 29.87 4.79
CA PRO A 327 8.16 30.65 3.62
C PRO A 327 9.66 30.58 3.24
N ARG A 328 10.54 30.40 4.24
CA ARG A 328 11.99 30.26 4.02
C ARG A 328 12.36 29.01 3.21
N HIS A 329 11.66 27.89 3.43
CA HIS A 329 11.96 26.63 2.75
C HIS A 329 11.44 26.69 1.32
N TYR A 330 10.31 27.36 1.12
CA TYR A 330 9.80 27.70 -0.21
C TYR A 330 10.79 28.59 -0.97
N SER A 331 11.29 29.68 -0.37
CA SER A 331 12.28 30.55 -1.03
C SER A 331 13.58 29.82 -1.36
N MET A 332 14.05 28.94 -0.48
CA MET A 332 15.27 28.17 -0.73
C MET A 332 15.06 27.12 -1.84
N MET A 333 13.87 26.53 -1.90
CA MET A 333 13.52 25.61 -2.99
C MET A 333 13.38 26.33 -4.33
N LEU A 334 12.90 27.58 -4.36
CA LEU A 334 12.95 28.42 -5.57
C LEU A 334 14.39 28.68 -6.02
N THR A 335 15.33 28.90 -5.10
CA THR A 335 16.76 28.99 -5.44
C THR A 335 17.26 27.68 -6.03
N ALA A 336 16.91 26.53 -5.44
CA ALA A 336 17.25 25.22 -5.99
C ALA A 336 16.65 25.00 -7.39
N LEU A 337 15.43 25.46 -7.65
CA LEU A 337 14.83 25.44 -9.00
C LEU A 337 15.59 26.33 -9.99
N SER A 338 16.03 27.52 -9.56
CA SER A 338 16.88 28.37 -10.40
C SER A 338 18.22 27.73 -10.73
N GLU A 339 18.78 26.90 -9.83
CA GLU A 339 19.98 26.10 -10.12
C GLU A 339 19.66 24.96 -11.10
N ALA A 340 18.55 24.24 -10.90
CA ALA A 340 18.09 23.19 -11.80
C ALA A 340 17.93 23.68 -13.24
N ASP A 341 17.47 24.93 -13.41
CA ASP A 341 17.25 25.56 -14.71
C ASP A 341 18.53 25.78 -15.54
N LYS A 342 19.70 25.85 -14.87
CA LYS A 342 21.02 25.93 -15.49
C LYS A 342 21.49 24.59 -16.06
N SER A 343 20.88 23.48 -15.64
CA SER A 343 21.27 22.15 -16.09
C SER A 343 20.95 21.95 -17.58
N PRO A 344 21.92 21.53 -18.40
CA PRO A 344 21.67 21.26 -19.83
C PRO A 344 20.66 20.11 -19.97
N PRO A 345 19.55 20.31 -20.68
CA PRO A 345 18.49 19.31 -20.80
C PRO A 345 18.96 18.10 -21.62
N THR A 346 18.59 16.90 -21.19
CA THR A 346 18.78 15.66 -21.95
C THR A 346 17.51 14.81 -21.91
N ASP A 347 17.38 13.90 -22.87
CA ASP A 347 16.28 12.94 -22.97
C ASP A 347 16.40 11.77 -21.98
N ALA A 348 17.62 11.47 -21.53
CA ALA A 348 17.91 10.33 -20.66
C ALA A 348 18.03 10.65 -19.15
N ALA A 349 18.02 11.93 -18.73
CA ALA A 349 18.27 12.30 -17.33
C ALA A 349 17.65 13.64 -16.92
N PHE A 350 17.14 13.71 -15.69
CA PHE A 350 16.45 14.87 -15.14
C PHE A 350 17.37 16.06 -14.81
N CYS A 351 16.85 17.27 -14.99
CA CYS A 351 17.47 18.52 -14.54
C CYS A 351 17.14 18.78 -13.07
N VAL A 352 18.08 18.48 -12.17
CA VAL A 352 17.88 18.66 -10.72
C VAL A 352 18.78 19.80 -10.24
N GLY A 353 18.32 20.53 -9.22
CA GLY A 353 19.09 21.55 -8.52
C GLY A 353 19.14 21.25 -7.03
N CYS A 354 20.24 21.64 -6.39
CA CYS A 354 20.54 21.41 -5.00
C CYS A 354 21.11 22.67 -4.35
N VAL A 355 20.75 22.93 -3.10
CA VAL A 355 21.28 24.02 -2.28
C VAL A 355 21.56 23.49 -0.88
N ILE A 356 22.74 23.80 -0.34
CA ILE A 356 23.15 23.45 1.02
C ILE A 356 23.34 24.73 1.80
N CYS A 357 22.65 24.85 2.94
CA CYS A 357 22.79 25.99 3.84
C CYS A 357 22.91 25.54 5.29
N VAL A 358 23.30 26.46 6.17
CA VAL A 358 23.34 26.19 7.61
C VAL A 358 21.91 26.03 8.15
N THR A 359 21.70 25.03 9.02
CA THR A 359 20.42 24.84 9.72
C THR A 359 20.18 26.04 10.64
N THR A 360 19.11 26.79 10.37
CA THR A 360 18.61 27.84 11.26
C THR A 360 17.11 27.73 11.43
N ASP A 361 16.64 27.94 12.66
CA ASP A 361 15.21 28.04 12.96
C ASP A 361 14.71 29.49 12.96
N ALA A 362 15.61 30.47 12.70
CA ALA A 362 15.24 31.87 12.55
C ALA A 362 14.42 32.12 11.27
N THR A 363 13.68 33.22 11.25
CA THR A 363 12.79 33.66 10.17
C THR A 363 13.50 34.42 9.05
N GLN A 364 14.81 34.67 9.17
CA GLN A 364 15.63 35.40 8.20
C GLN A 364 16.50 34.45 7.36
N SER A 365 17.01 34.97 6.24
CA SER A 365 17.73 34.25 5.18
C SER A 365 18.82 33.31 5.72
N SER A 366 18.78 32.04 5.31
CA SER A 366 19.87 31.11 5.57
C SER A 366 21.00 31.37 4.59
N ASP A 367 22.23 31.49 5.09
CA ASP A 367 23.39 31.66 4.24
C ASP A 367 23.70 30.35 3.47
N ILE A 368 23.73 30.45 2.15
CA ILE A 368 24.02 29.32 1.26
C ILE A 368 25.53 29.06 1.29
N LEU A 369 25.90 27.81 1.60
CA LEU A 369 27.29 27.37 1.60
C LEU A 369 27.72 26.84 0.24
N ALA A 370 26.85 26.08 -0.41
CA ALA A 370 27.09 25.51 -1.73
C ALA A 370 25.77 25.32 -2.48
N THR A 371 25.83 25.45 -3.80
CA THR A 371 24.74 25.08 -4.71
C THR A 371 25.21 23.95 -5.62
N GLY A 372 24.31 23.30 -6.34
CA GLY A 372 24.69 22.32 -7.36
C GLY A 372 23.57 22.10 -8.35
N PHE A 373 23.88 21.78 -9.59
CA PHE A 373 22.89 21.31 -10.54
C PHE A 373 23.38 20.08 -11.31
N SER A 374 22.46 19.27 -11.83
CA SER A 374 22.82 18.05 -12.57
C SER A 374 23.75 18.39 -13.73
N ARG A 375 24.84 17.63 -13.90
CA ARG A 375 25.85 17.82 -14.96
C ARG A 375 26.61 19.15 -14.89
N GLU A 376 26.68 19.78 -13.71
CA GLU A 376 27.52 20.96 -13.51
C GLU A 376 29.01 20.60 -13.56
N LEU A 377 29.41 19.54 -12.84
CA LEU A 377 30.79 19.05 -12.83
C LEU A 377 31.01 17.96 -13.90
N PRO A 378 32.25 17.77 -14.39
CA PRO A 378 32.55 16.79 -15.44
C PRO A 378 32.05 15.37 -15.13
N GLY A 379 31.46 14.73 -16.15
CA GLY A 379 30.90 13.39 -16.06
C GLY A 379 29.40 13.37 -15.74
N ASN A 380 28.88 12.16 -15.46
CA ASN A 380 27.47 11.99 -15.10
C ASN A 380 27.29 12.32 -13.61
N THR A 381 27.18 13.60 -13.28
CA THR A 381 27.06 14.11 -11.91
C THR A 381 25.62 14.55 -11.61
N HIS A 382 25.14 14.25 -10.40
CA HIS A 382 23.85 14.71 -9.90
C HIS A 382 24.01 16.04 -9.14
N ALA A 383 22.92 16.76 -8.92
CA ALA A 383 22.94 18.07 -8.28
C ALA A 383 23.50 18.01 -6.85
N GLU A 384 23.08 17.01 -6.07
CA GLU A 384 23.51 16.77 -4.70
C GLU A 384 25.00 16.42 -4.64
N GLN A 385 25.48 15.64 -5.60
CA GLN A 385 26.90 15.36 -5.76
C GLN A 385 27.68 16.66 -6.03
N CYS A 386 27.24 17.49 -6.98
CA CYS A 386 27.93 18.73 -7.31
C CYS A 386 27.98 19.70 -6.12
N ALA A 387 26.89 19.81 -5.36
CA ALA A 387 26.83 20.67 -4.17
C ALA A 387 27.79 20.19 -3.06
N LEU A 388 27.81 18.88 -2.78
CA LEU A 388 28.71 18.29 -1.78
C LEU A 388 30.18 18.38 -2.20
N ASP A 389 30.49 18.11 -3.47
CA ASP A 389 31.86 18.15 -3.99
C ASP A 389 32.40 19.60 -3.96
N LYS A 390 31.58 20.61 -4.28
CA LYS A 390 31.96 22.03 -4.15
C LYS A 390 32.11 22.48 -2.70
N LEU A 391 31.21 22.06 -1.81
CA LEU A 391 31.35 22.33 -0.37
C LEU A 391 32.68 21.79 0.17
N ALA A 392 33.10 20.60 -0.29
CA ALA A 392 34.38 20.02 0.04
C ALA A 392 35.55 20.78 -0.61
N SER A 393 35.48 21.16 -1.89
CA SER A 393 36.59 21.90 -2.52
C SER A 393 36.83 23.26 -1.89
N ASP A 394 35.76 23.94 -1.48
CA ASP A 394 35.83 25.34 -1.08
C ASP A 394 36.22 25.50 0.40
N PHE A 395 35.84 24.53 1.25
CA PHE A 395 35.98 24.68 2.70
C PHE A 395 36.69 23.53 3.42
N LYS A 396 36.94 22.37 2.79
CA LYS A 396 37.58 21.24 3.48
C LYS A 396 39.03 21.58 3.83
N SER A 397 39.39 21.41 5.10
CA SER A 397 40.74 21.61 5.59
C SER A 397 41.64 20.42 5.27
N THR A 398 42.93 20.67 5.06
CA THR A 398 43.96 19.63 4.98
C THR A 398 44.38 19.08 6.36
N GLN A 399 43.95 19.71 7.46
CA GLN A 399 44.25 19.26 8.82
C GLN A 399 43.18 18.30 9.35
N SER A 400 43.54 17.02 9.51
CA SER A 400 42.61 15.93 9.81
C SER A 400 42.43 15.59 11.30
N ASN A 401 42.94 16.38 12.25
CA ASN A 401 42.96 15.97 13.67
C ASN A 401 42.89 17.12 14.68
N ALA A 402 41.81 17.92 14.65
CA ALA A 402 41.47 18.78 15.78
C ALA A 402 40.49 18.05 16.72
N LYS A 403 40.96 17.65 17.90
CA LYS A 403 40.24 16.74 18.83
C LYS A 403 38.97 17.31 19.48
N GLN A 404 38.61 18.57 19.24
CA GLN A 404 37.40 19.22 19.79
C GLN A 404 36.87 20.33 18.87
N VAL A 405 36.34 19.95 17.71
CA VAL A 405 35.72 20.90 16.75
C VAL A 405 34.19 20.84 16.88
N PRO A 406 33.46 21.97 16.94
CA PRO A 406 32.01 21.96 17.00
C PRO A 406 31.39 21.41 15.72
N THR A 407 30.29 20.67 15.85
CA THR A 407 29.50 20.18 14.72
C THR A 407 28.43 21.21 14.35
N LEU A 408 28.39 21.59 13.09
CA LEU A 408 27.40 22.48 12.50
C LEU A 408 26.40 21.66 11.67
N ASP A 409 25.12 21.79 12.02
CA ASP A 409 24.04 21.15 11.29
C ASP A 409 23.70 21.94 10.01
N LEU A 410 23.44 21.20 8.93
CA LEU A 410 23.12 21.71 7.61
C LEU A 410 21.75 21.21 7.13
N ASP A 411 21.10 22.06 6.33
CA ASP A 411 19.91 21.74 5.57
C ASP A 411 20.28 21.57 4.09
N LEU A 412 19.86 20.46 3.49
CA LEU A 412 20.00 20.20 2.06
C LEU A 412 18.64 20.33 1.37
N TYR A 413 18.55 21.19 0.36
CA TYR A 413 17.36 21.39 -0.46
C TYR A 413 17.63 20.82 -1.84
N THR A 414 16.75 19.94 -2.32
CA THR A 414 16.85 19.36 -3.66
C THR A 414 15.50 19.46 -4.37
N THR A 415 15.51 19.82 -5.65
CA THR A 415 14.25 19.98 -6.42
C THR A 415 13.54 18.66 -6.65
N MET A 416 14.25 17.54 -6.53
CA MET A 416 13.75 16.19 -6.70
C MET A 416 14.34 15.27 -5.63
N GLU A 417 13.61 14.25 -5.25
CA GLU A 417 14.04 13.24 -4.29
C GLU A 417 15.45 12.68 -4.61
N PRO A 418 16.38 12.61 -3.63
CA PRO A 418 17.71 12.08 -3.88
C PRO A 418 17.68 10.62 -4.27
N CYS A 419 18.37 10.23 -5.34
CA CYS A 419 18.28 8.85 -5.81
C CYS A 419 18.87 7.84 -4.80
N SER A 420 18.13 6.74 -4.56
CA SER A 420 18.62 5.59 -3.79
C SER A 420 19.43 4.60 -4.64
N GLU A 421 19.26 4.64 -5.97
CA GLU A 421 19.95 3.80 -6.94
C GLU A 421 20.28 4.64 -8.20
N ARG A 422 21.34 4.27 -8.93
CA ARG A 422 21.71 4.92 -10.19
C ARG A 422 21.87 3.89 -11.28
N LEU A 423 21.16 4.07 -12.39
CA LEU A 423 21.29 3.24 -13.60
C LEU A 423 22.72 3.24 -14.18
N SER A 424 23.48 4.31 -13.95
CA SER A 424 24.88 4.39 -14.38
C SER A 424 25.84 3.56 -13.51
N GLY A 425 25.37 2.97 -12.41
CA GLY A 425 26.21 2.25 -11.43
C GLY A 425 27.04 3.16 -10.52
N ASN A 426 26.94 4.50 -10.67
CA ASN A 426 27.64 5.44 -9.80
C ASN A 426 27.03 5.45 -8.39
N LEU A 427 27.80 5.93 -7.41
CA LEU A 427 27.32 6.06 -6.03
C LEU A 427 26.03 6.91 -5.96
N PRO A 428 24.92 6.38 -5.40
CA PRO A 428 23.64 7.10 -5.25
C PRO A 428 23.73 8.32 -4.35
N CYS A 429 22.84 9.29 -4.55
CA CYS A 429 22.85 10.56 -3.82
C CYS A 429 22.59 10.36 -2.32
N VAL A 430 21.68 9.44 -1.97
CA VAL A 430 21.44 9.06 -0.57
C VAL A 430 22.71 8.56 0.09
N GLN A 431 23.44 7.65 -0.57
CA GLN A 431 24.69 7.10 -0.02
C GLN A 431 25.77 8.19 0.11
N ARG A 432 25.81 9.17 -0.78
CA ARG A 432 26.72 10.33 -0.66
C ARG A 432 26.40 11.18 0.56
N ILE A 433 25.12 11.45 0.82
CA ILE A 433 24.68 12.21 2.01
C ILE A 433 25.06 11.46 3.29
N LEU A 434 24.86 10.13 3.33
CA LEU A 434 25.25 9.31 4.47
C LEU A 434 26.76 9.27 4.67
N GLN A 435 27.53 9.08 3.59
CA GLN A 435 29.00 9.10 3.66
C GLN A 435 29.52 10.44 4.14
N PHE A 436 28.94 11.56 3.69
CA PHE A 436 29.29 12.90 4.16
C PHE A 436 29.09 13.03 5.67
N ASN A 437 27.98 12.54 6.21
CA ASN A 437 27.71 12.58 7.65
C ASN A 437 28.60 11.62 8.48
N GLN A 438 29.13 10.57 7.86
CA GLN A 438 30.04 9.60 8.51
C GLN A 438 31.50 10.04 8.44
N GLN A 439 31.83 10.94 7.51
CA GLN A 439 33.19 11.48 7.37
C GLN A 439 33.49 12.44 8.52
N ASP A 440 34.63 12.23 9.18
CA ASP A 440 35.14 13.08 10.26
C ASP A 440 35.92 14.32 9.73
N ASP A 441 35.58 14.77 8.52
CA ASP A 441 36.25 15.86 7.85
C ASP A 441 36.01 17.20 8.57
N VAL A 442 37.06 18.02 8.63
CA VAL A 442 37.02 19.37 9.22
C VAL A 442 36.96 20.41 8.11
N TYR A 443 36.03 21.34 8.24
CA TYR A 443 35.80 22.43 7.29
C TYR A 443 36.12 23.77 7.95
N VAL A 444 36.71 24.71 7.21
CA VAL A 444 36.98 26.07 7.71
C VAL A 444 36.00 27.03 7.05
N LEU A 445 34.95 27.40 7.78
CA LEU A 445 33.94 28.34 7.29
C LEU A 445 34.29 29.78 7.67
N PRO A 446 34.04 30.76 6.79
CA PRO A 446 34.11 32.17 7.14
C PRO A 446 33.16 32.53 8.29
N ARG A 447 33.60 33.43 9.18
CA ARG A 447 32.88 33.77 10.41
C ARG A 447 31.43 34.22 10.20
N ASN A 448 31.12 34.89 9.10
CA ASN A 448 29.78 35.37 8.77
C ASN A 448 28.75 34.25 8.68
N PHE A 449 29.12 33.05 8.19
CA PHE A 449 28.20 31.92 8.07
C PHE A 449 27.83 31.27 9.41
N VAL A 450 28.70 31.41 10.42
CA VAL A 450 28.59 30.68 11.70
C VAL A 450 28.29 31.57 12.90
N GLN A 451 28.38 32.90 12.76
CA GLN A 451 28.16 33.85 13.85
C GLN A 451 26.76 33.80 14.46
N HIS A 452 25.76 33.32 13.69
CA HIS A 452 24.37 33.23 14.12
C HIS A 452 24.04 31.90 14.81
N VAL A 453 24.96 30.91 14.76
CA VAL A 453 24.71 29.54 15.23
C VAL A 453 25.67 29.12 16.33
N LEU A 454 26.92 29.57 16.28
CA LEU A 454 27.94 29.26 17.29
C LEU A 454 28.01 30.34 18.37
N SER A 455 28.33 29.94 19.60
CA SER A 455 28.50 30.88 20.72
C SER A 455 29.76 31.75 20.54
N SER A 456 29.81 32.90 21.20
CA SER A 456 30.97 33.81 21.13
C SER A 456 32.29 33.16 21.58
N GLU A 457 32.22 32.15 22.46
CA GLU A 457 33.38 31.36 22.91
C GLU A 457 33.92 30.43 21.81
N GLN A 458 33.04 29.87 20.98
CA GLN A 458 33.40 28.96 19.89
C GLN A 458 33.94 29.68 18.65
N LEU A 459 33.57 30.95 18.46
CA LEU A 459 33.88 31.74 17.27
C LEU A 459 35.34 32.22 17.22
N GLY A 460 35.99 32.36 18.39
CA GLY A 460 37.36 32.85 18.51
C GLY A 460 37.61 34.24 17.89
N SER A 461 38.89 34.62 17.73
CA SER A 461 39.30 35.88 17.08
C SER A 461 39.74 35.71 15.61
N ALA A 462 39.71 34.47 15.08
CA ALA A 462 40.14 34.16 13.72
C ALA A 462 39.09 34.53 12.67
N LYS A 463 39.51 34.77 11.42
CA LYS A 463 38.61 35.08 10.30
C LYS A 463 37.78 33.87 9.83
N GLY A 464 38.24 32.65 10.10
CA GLY A 464 37.57 31.40 9.78
C GLY A 464 37.50 30.48 10.99
N VAL A 465 36.44 29.69 11.07
CA VAL A 465 36.13 28.80 12.18
C VAL A 465 36.15 27.36 11.67
N ALA A 466 36.96 26.52 12.31
CA ALA A 466 36.94 25.09 12.04
C ALA A 466 35.65 24.49 12.61
N VAL A 467 34.92 23.75 11.77
CA VAL A 467 33.66 23.07 12.12
C VAL A 467 33.63 21.68 11.47
N LYS A 468 32.91 20.74 12.09
CA LYS A 468 32.46 19.53 11.40
C LYS A 468 31.09 19.79 10.81
N LEU A 469 30.85 19.37 9.57
CA LEU A 469 29.57 19.60 8.90
C LEU A 469 28.73 18.34 8.93
N ARG A 470 27.43 18.48 9.19
CA ARG A 470 26.49 17.35 9.18
C ARG A 470 25.16 17.75 8.57
N ILE A 471 24.69 17.02 7.58
CA ILE A 471 23.34 17.18 7.03
C ILE A 471 22.32 16.61 8.02
N ARG A 472 21.48 17.47 8.59
CA ARG A 472 20.46 17.10 9.57
C ARG A 472 19.06 17.02 8.97
N ARG A 473 18.76 17.89 8.00
CA ARG A 473 17.45 17.97 7.35
C ARG A 473 17.61 17.96 5.84
N VAL A 474 16.76 17.21 5.16
CA VAL A 474 16.64 17.19 3.70
C VAL A 474 15.24 17.68 3.32
N PHE A 475 15.20 18.69 2.47
CA PHE A 475 13.99 19.28 1.93
C PHE A 475 13.92 18.93 0.44
N GLN A 476 12.85 18.27 0.00
CA GLN A 476 12.65 17.88 -1.40
C GLN A 476 11.48 18.63 -2.03
N GLY A 477 11.61 18.99 -3.31
CA GLY A 477 10.54 19.65 -4.07
C GLY A 477 9.45 18.67 -4.54
N VAL A 478 9.86 17.55 -5.12
CA VAL A 478 8.96 16.48 -5.56
C VAL A 478 9.57 15.11 -5.32
N THR A 479 8.73 14.12 -4.99
CA THR A 479 9.09 12.70 -4.94
C THR A 479 9.46 12.22 -6.35
N GLU A 480 10.44 11.33 -6.47
CA GLU A 480 10.81 10.77 -7.77
C GLU A 480 9.61 10.01 -8.35
N PRO A 481 9.22 10.27 -9.61
CA PRO A 481 8.03 9.64 -10.18
C PRO A 481 8.29 8.16 -10.43
N ASP A 482 7.25 7.34 -10.22
CA ASP A 482 7.31 5.87 -10.36
C ASP A 482 7.69 5.38 -11.78
N ASP A 483 7.70 6.28 -12.77
CA ASP A 483 8.08 5.97 -14.16
C ASP A 483 9.59 6.05 -14.45
N PHE A 484 10.44 6.32 -13.44
CA PHE A 484 11.89 6.40 -13.58
C PHE A 484 12.64 5.30 -12.82
N VAL A 485 12.79 5.42 -11.50
CA VAL A 485 13.41 4.42 -10.62
C VAL A 485 12.60 4.36 -9.32
N ASN A 486 12.29 3.17 -8.81
CA ASN A 486 11.54 3.01 -7.56
C ASN A 486 12.41 3.44 -6.36
N CYS A 487 12.35 4.73 -6.02
CA CYS A 487 13.24 5.36 -5.07
C CYS A 487 12.86 5.03 -3.61
N GLN A 488 13.84 4.65 -2.80
CA GLN A 488 13.68 4.34 -1.36
C GLN A 488 14.35 5.39 -0.46
N SER A 489 14.66 6.56 -1.00
CA SER A 489 15.55 7.54 -0.37
C SER A 489 15.07 8.01 1.00
N GLN A 490 13.77 8.30 1.12
CA GLN A 490 13.21 8.90 2.32
C GLN A 490 13.29 7.93 3.50
N ASN A 491 13.16 6.63 3.24
CA ASN A 491 13.29 5.59 4.26
C ASN A 491 14.74 5.51 4.73
N ILE A 492 15.70 5.40 3.81
CA ILE A 492 17.13 5.27 4.13
C ILE A 492 17.64 6.48 4.92
N LEU A 493 17.24 7.70 4.54
CA LEU A 493 17.63 8.93 5.23
C LEU A 493 17.01 9.00 6.64
N ARG A 494 15.72 8.67 6.79
CA ARG A 494 15.03 8.68 8.10
C ARG A 494 15.59 7.63 9.05
N ASP A 495 15.93 6.45 8.55
CA ASP A 495 16.56 5.38 9.35
C ASP A 495 17.96 5.78 9.86
N SER A 496 18.58 6.78 9.22
CA SER A 496 19.89 7.35 9.60
C SER A 496 19.77 8.66 10.41
N ASP A 497 18.61 8.91 11.04
CA ASP A 497 18.29 10.11 11.84
C ASP A 497 18.37 11.45 11.06
N ILE A 498 18.18 11.40 9.74
CA ILE A 498 18.06 12.60 8.89
C ILE A 498 16.58 12.89 8.66
N LYS A 499 16.14 14.10 8.99
CA LYS A 499 14.74 14.49 8.84
C LYS A 499 14.44 14.86 7.39
N VAL A 500 13.45 14.21 6.77
CA VAL A 500 13.06 14.48 5.38
C VAL A 500 11.68 15.14 5.31
N TYR A 501 11.62 16.30 4.65
CA TYR A 501 10.43 17.13 4.45
C TYR A 501 10.18 17.39 2.97
N THR A 502 8.91 17.47 2.57
CA THR A 502 8.53 17.96 1.23
C THR A 502 8.13 19.42 1.31
N VAL A 503 8.74 20.27 0.49
CA VAL A 503 8.45 21.71 0.48
C VAL A 503 7.13 21.96 -0.24
N ARG A 504 6.28 22.81 0.35
CA ARG A 504 4.97 23.19 -0.20
C ARG A 504 4.81 24.70 -0.23
N SER A 505 3.94 25.17 -1.11
CA SER A 505 3.50 26.56 -1.10
C SER A 505 2.83 26.90 0.25
N SER A 506 2.96 28.16 0.67
CA SER A 506 2.25 28.65 1.85
C SER A 506 0.76 28.82 1.61
N ASP A 507 0.31 28.78 0.35
CA ASP A 507 -1.10 28.78 -0.02
C ASP A 507 -1.70 27.37 0.16
N PRO A 508 -2.71 27.19 1.04
CA PRO A 508 -3.38 25.91 1.23
C PRO A 508 -4.21 25.43 0.03
N ASP A 509 -4.57 26.32 -0.91
CA ASP A 509 -5.30 25.94 -2.13
C ASP A 509 -4.36 25.42 -3.25
N ASP A 510 -3.04 25.58 -3.06
CA ASP A 510 -1.97 25.10 -3.93
C ASP A 510 -1.40 23.74 -3.44
N GLU A 511 -2.28 22.76 -3.23
CA GLU A 511 -1.89 21.39 -2.92
C GLU A 511 -1.36 20.69 -4.19
N GLY A 512 -0.07 20.88 -4.45
CA GLY A 512 0.71 20.08 -5.40
C GLY A 512 1.09 20.77 -6.71
N GLN A 513 0.73 22.03 -6.96
CA GLN A 513 1.19 22.75 -8.16
C GLN A 513 2.69 22.99 -8.09
N PHE A 514 3.20 23.36 -6.91
CA PHE A 514 4.65 23.54 -6.71
C PHE A 514 5.46 22.25 -6.97
N GLY A 515 4.94 21.09 -6.57
CA GLY A 515 5.55 19.80 -6.90
C GLY A 515 5.52 19.51 -8.41
N GLN A 516 4.44 19.90 -9.09
CA GLN A 516 4.34 19.82 -10.56
C GLN A 516 5.32 20.80 -11.25
N ASP A 517 5.54 21.98 -10.68
CA ASP A 517 6.55 22.93 -11.16
C ASP A 517 7.96 22.32 -11.08
N CYS A 518 8.29 21.70 -9.94
CA CYS A 518 9.55 20.98 -9.75
C CYS A 518 9.71 19.86 -10.79
N LEU A 519 8.66 19.06 -11.00
CA LEU A 519 8.68 17.97 -11.98
C LEU A 519 8.79 18.48 -13.42
N ARG A 520 8.15 19.61 -13.74
CA ARG A 520 8.23 20.24 -15.07
C ARG A 520 9.66 20.68 -15.37
N VAL A 521 10.31 21.36 -14.43
CA VAL A 521 11.72 21.78 -14.56
C VAL A 521 12.62 20.55 -14.69
N ALA A 522 12.40 19.51 -13.88
CA ALA A 522 13.14 18.25 -13.98
C ALA A 522 13.04 17.60 -15.38
N ARG A 523 11.88 17.68 -16.03
CA ARG A 523 11.59 17.08 -17.34
C ARG A 523 11.88 17.98 -18.55
N LYS A 524 12.55 19.13 -18.37
CA LYS A 524 12.85 20.11 -19.44
C LYS A 524 13.45 19.52 -20.72
N GLY A 525 14.18 18.40 -20.64
CA GLY A 525 14.77 17.69 -21.79
C GLY A 525 14.03 16.46 -22.29
N HIS A 526 12.94 16.05 -21.63
CA HIS A 526 12.20 14.84 -22.03
C HIS A 526 11.11 15.21 -23.06
N PRO A 527 10.93 14.40 -24.12
CA PRO A 527 9.84 14.64 -25.06
C PRO A 527 8.51 14.60 -24.30
N ALA A 528 7.66 15.60 -24.53
CA ALA A 528 6.29 15.55 -24.05
C ALA A 528 5.69 14.23 -24.55
N LYS A 529 5.27 13.34 -23.63
CA LYS A 529 4.42 12.21 -24.02
C LYS A 529 3.17 12.84 -24.62
N ASN A 530 3.11 12.91 -25.95
CA ASN A 530 1.95 13.38 -26.68
C ASN A 530 0.74 12.68 -26.07
N GLY A 531 -0.17 13.47 -25.50
CA GLY A 531 -1.43 12.96 -24.98
C GLY A 531 -2.09 12.16 -26.07
N SER A 532 -2.28 10.87 -25.83
CA SER A 532 -3.13 10.03 -26.66
C SER A 532 -4.55 10.57 -26.56
N THR A 533 -4.98 11.23 -27.63
CA THR A 533 -6.39 11.50 -27.97
C THR A 533 -7.27 10.29 -27.80
#